data_AF-A0A537XLD2-F1
#
_entry.id   AF-A0A537XLD2-F1
#
_cell.length_a   1.000
_cell.length_b   1.000
_cell.length_c   1.000
_cell.angle_alpha   90.00
_cell.angle_beta   90.00
_cell.angle_gamma   90.00
#
_symmetry.space_group_name_H-M   'P 1'
#
loop_
_entity.id
_entity.type
_entity.pdbx_description
1 polymer ?
#
loop_
_entity_poly.entity_id
_entity_poly.type
_entity_poly.pdbx_seq_one_letter_code
_entity_poly.pdbx_strand_id
1 'polypeptide(L)'
;MKEQARTAINADDETIVTISERDCGDPDCGGVRTIVLIMHPTRPTEAVKIDKPFEQITQADLCDALAPLAVRTNLSEPLSKPK
;
A
#
# COMPACT_ATOMS: atom_id res chain seq x y z
N MET A 1 1.41 -12.38 -1.67
CA MET A 1 1.67 -10.92 -1.53
C MET A 1 0.42 -10.04 -1.67
N LYS A 2 -0.38 -10.15 -2.73
CA LYS A 2 -1.61 -9.34 -2.87
C LYS A 2 -2.59 -9.51 -1.69
N GLU A 3 -2.87 -10.74 -1.27
CA GLU A 3 -3.72 -10.98 -0.10
C GLU A 3 -3.11 -10.45 1.20
N GLN A 4 -1.80 -10.61 1.39
CA GLN A 4 -1.08 -10.04 2.54
C GLN A 4 -1.21 -8.51 2.60
N ALA A 5 -1.12 -7.84 1.46
CA ALA A 5 -1.33 -6.40 1.36
C ALA A 5 -2.79 -6.01 1.71
N ARG A 6 -3.77 -6.77 1.21
CA ARG A 6 -5.20 -6.57 1.57
C ARG A 6 -5.43 -6.74 3.07
N THR A 7 -4.89 -7.79 3.67
CA THR A 7 -4.99 -8.03 5.11
C THR A 7 -4.31 -6.92 5.91
N ALA A 8 -3.13 -6.45 5.51
CA ALA A 8 -2.40 -5.40 6.20
C ALA A 8 -3.19 -4.07 6.29
N ILE A 9 -3.97 -3.74 5.26
CA ILE A 9 -4.79 -2.52 5.24
C ILE A 9 -6.26 -2.75 5.66
N ASN A 10 -6.63 -3.96 6.08
CA ASN A 10 -8.04 -4.36 6.30
C ASN A 10 -8.94 -4.03 5.09
N ALA A 11 -8.49 -4.38 3.90
CA ALA A 11 -9.19 -4.12 2.65
C ALA A 11 -10.54 -4.84 2.57
N ASP A 12 -11.60 -4.09 2.26
CA ASP A 12 -12.90 -4.64 1.88
C ASP A 12 -12.87 -5.33 0.52
N ASP A 13 -13.96 -6.01 0.15
CA ASP A 13 -14.07 -6.71 -1.13
C ASP A 13 -13.97 -5.76 -2.32
N GLU A 14 -14.50 -4.55 -2.19
CA GLU A 14 -14.46 -3.49 -3.20
C GLU A 14 -13.08 -2.87 -3.38
N THR A 15 -12.14 -3.13 -2.46
CA THR A 15 -10.76 -2.63 -2.55
C THR A 15 -9.94 -3.48 -3.50
N ILE A 16 -9.52 -2.88 -4.60
CA ILE A 16 -8.62 -3.49 -5.58
C ILE A 16 -7.18 -3.16 -5.21
N VAL A 17 -6.38 -4.18 -4.94
CA VAL A 17 -4.94 -4.06 -4.71
C VAL A 17 -4.18 -4.66 -5.91
N THR A 18 -3.27 -3.87 -6.47
CA THR A 18 -2.37 -4.26 -7.56
C THR A 18 -0.94 -4.07 -7.09
N ILE A 19 -0.07 -5.04 -7.37
CA ILE A 19 1.35 -4.96 -7.04
C ILE A 19 2.12 -5.04 -8.36
N SER A 20 3.06 -4.13 -8.58
CA SER A 20 3.85 -4.09 -9.81
C SER A 20 5.24 -3.56 -9.53
N GLU A 21 6.23 -4.14 -10.21
CA GLU A 21 7.61 -3.65 -10.14
C GLU A 21 7.83 -2.56 -11.17
N ARG A 22 8.65 -1.58 -10.81
CA ARG A 22 8.99 -0.44 -11.65
C ARG A 22 10.44 -0.09 -11.42
N ASP A 23 11.12 0.32 -12.48
CA ASP A 23 12.46 0.87 -12.35
C ASP A 23 12.43 2.05 -11.37
N CYS A 24 13.33 1.99 -10.42
CA CYS A 24 13.45 3.03 -9.41
C CYS A 24 13.98 4.32 -10.04
N GLY A 25 14.79 4.17 -11.09
CA GLY A 25 15.40 5.26 -11.84
C GLY A 25 16.59 5.92 -11.13
N ASP A 26 16.93 5.42 -9.94
CA ASP A 26 18.03 5.92 -9.11
C ASP A 26 19.09 4.83 -8.92
N PRO A 27 20.39 5.16 -9.08
CA PRO A 27 21.48 4.20 -8.93
C PRO A 27 21.65 3.66 -7.50
N ASP A 28 21.15 4.35 -6.48
CA ASP A 28 21.27 3.93 -5.07
C ASP A 28 20.18 2.93 -4.64
N CYS A 29 19.05 2.92 -5.37
CA CYS A 29 17.86 2.12 -5.06
C CYS A 29 17.94 0.64 -5.50
N GLY A 30 19.07 0.18 -6.05
CA GLY A 30 19.22 -1.22 -6.49
C GLY A 30 18.42 -1.58 -7.76
N GLY A 31 17.98 -0.58 -8.53
CA GLY A 31 17.45 -0.74 -9.88
C GLY A 31 15.92 -0.78 -9.97
N VAL A 32 15.25 -1.57 -9.13
CA VAL A 32 13.79 -1.74 -9.17
C VAL A 32 13.14 -1.53 -7.81
N ARG A 33 11.93 -0.99 -7.84
CA ARG A 33 11.06 -0.80 -6.68
C ARG A 33 9.71 -1.45 -6.92
N THR A 34 9.07 -1.84 -5.84
CA THR A 34 7.72 -2.37 -5.88
C THR A 34 6.72 -1.25 -5.60
N ILE A 35 5.69 -1.16 -6.45
CA ILE A 35 4.57 -0.25 -6.29
C ILE A 35 3.33 -1.06 -5.96
N VAL A 36 2.73 -0.76 -4.82
CA VAL A 36 1.42 -1.29 -4.39
C VAL A 36 0.37 -0.22 -4.63
N LEU A 37 -0.48 -0.43 -5.62
CA LEU A 37 -1.59 0.44 -5.98
C LEU A 37 -2.87 -0.06 -5.32
N ILE A 38 -3.54 0.81 -4.59
CA ILE A 38 -4.77 0.53 -3.86
C ILE A 38 -5.86 1.44 -4.42
N MET A 39 -6.91 0.84 -4.95
CA MET A 39 -8.03 1.53 -5.59
C MET A 39 -9.31 1.12 -4.87
N HIS A 40 -10.12 2.10 -4.51
CA HIS A 40 -11.42 1.89 -3.89
C HIS A 40 -12.44 2.82 -4.55
N PRO A 41 -13.69 2.41 -4.77
CA PRO A 41 -14.70 3.27 -5.41
C PRO A 41 -14.99 4.56 -4.63
N THR A 42 -14.87 4.53 -3.30
CA THR A 42 -15.20 5.69 -2.43
C THR A 42 -13.98 6.43 -1.86
N ARG A 43 -12.75 5.97 -2.15
CA ARG A 43 -11.51 6.58 -1.63
C ARG A 43 -10.56 6.94 -2.75
N PRO A 44 -9.68 7.94 -2.56
CA PRO A 44 -8.64 8.23 -3.53
C PRO A 44 -7.73 7.01 -3.74
N THR A 45 -7.31 6.82 -4.98
CA THR A 45 -6.28 5.84 -5.32
C THR A 45 -4.96 6.19 -4.63
N GLU A 46 -4.40 5.25 -3.88
CA GLU A 46 -3.12 5.42 -3.18
C GLU A 46 -2.08 4.47 -3.76
N ALA A 47 -0.86 4.97 -3.92
CA ALA A 47 0.27 4.20 -4.42
C ALA A 47 1.39 4.21 -3.38
N VAL A 48 1.69 3.04 -2.82
CA VAL A 48 2.81 2.83 -1.90
C VAL A 48 4.00 2.36 -2.69
N LYS A 49 5.15 2.98 -2.47
CA LYS A 49 6.41 2.63 -3.11
C LYS A 49 7.32 2.03 -2.05
N ILE A 50 7.90 0.89 -2.38
CA ILE A 50 8.88 0.18 -1.58
C ILE A 50 10.13 0.09 -2.44
N ASP A 51 11.21 0.76 -2.02
CA ASP A 51 12.52 0.79 -2.69
C ASP A 51 13.27 -0.55 -2.52
N LYS A 52 12.58 -1.64 -2.88
CA LYS A 52 13.07 -3.01 -2.93
C LYS A 52 12.41 -3.76 -4.10
N PRO A 53 13.14 -4.71 -4.72
CA PRO A 53 12.56 -5.65 -5.67
C PRO A 53 11.51 -6.52 -4.97
N PHE A 54 10.52 -6.99 -5.72
CA PHE A 54 9.42 -7.81 -5.17
C PHE A 54 9.95 -9.04 -4.44
N GLU A 55 11.02 -9.66 -4.94
CA GLU A 55 11.65 -10.85 -4.36
C GLU A 55 12.30 -10.60 -2.98
N GLN A 56 12.68 -9.36 -2.66
CA GLN A 56 13.28 -9.00 -1.38
C GLN A 56 12.28 -8.45 -0.37
N ILE A 57 11.02 -8.24 -0.79
CA ILE A 57 9.99 -7.73 0.10
C ILE A 57 9.50 -8.85 1.00
N THR A 58 9.58 -8.59 2.30
CA THR A 58 9.05 -9.47 3.33
C THR A 58 7.67 -9.00 3.76
N GLN A 59 6.93 -9.87 4.45
CA GLN A 59 5.65 -9.50 5.07
C GLN A 59 5.79 -8.27 5.99
N ALA A 60 6.89 -8.18 6.74
CA ALA A 60 7.12 -7.07 7.67
C ALA A 60 7.31 -5.74 6.92
N ASP A 61 8.10 -5.75 5.86
CA ASP A 61 8.35 -4.60 5.00
C ASP A 61 7.06 -4.10 4.31
N LEU A 62 6.26 -5.05 3.80
CA LEU A 62 4.95 -4.75 3.24
C LEU A 62 4.00 -4.15 4.29
N CYS A 63 3.99 -4.67 5.52
CA CYS A 63 3.14 -4.17 6.59
C CYS A 63 3.56 -2.78 7.05
N ASP A 64 4.87 -2.52 7.16
CA ASP A 64 5.43 -1.21 7.52
C ASP A 64 5.06 -0.16 6.46
N ALA A 65 5.28 -0.49 5.19
CA ALA A 65 4.95 0.39 4.07
C ALA A 65 3.42 0.68 3.96
N LEU A 66 2.59 -0.29 4.34
CA LEU A 66 1.12 -0.18 4.32
C LEU A 66 0.50 0.34 5.62
N ALA A 67 1.25 0.40 6.72
CA ALA A 67 0.80 0.93 8.01
C ALA A 67 0.11 2.31 7.91
N PRO A 68 0.64 3.31 7.18
CA PRO A 68 -0.03 4.61 7.04
C PRO A 68 -1.39 4.51 6.33
N LEU A 69 -1.61 3.50 5.49
CA LEU A 69 -2.87 3.28 4.80
C LEU A 69 -3.87 2.52 5.67
N ALA A 70 -3.42 1.57 6.48
CA ALA A 70 -4.26 0.84 7.42
C ALA A 70 -4.98 1.76 8.41
N VAL A 71 -4.29 2.81 8.88
CA VAL A 71 -4.87 3.85 9.76
C VAL A 71 -5.99 4.61 9.04
N ARG A 72 -5.81 4.94 7.76
CA ARG A 72 -6.84 5.62 6.96
C ARG A 72 -8.01 4.70 6.63
N THR A 73 -7.78 3.40 6.42
CA THR A 73 -8.86 2.42 6.22
C THR A 73 -9.81 2.38 7.41
N ASN A 74 -9.26 2.36 8.63
CA ASN A 74 -10.05 2.36 9.86
C ASN A 74 -10.73 3.71 10.18
N LEU A 75 -10.21 4.83 9.67
CA LEU A 75 -10.79 6.16 9.89
C LEU A 75 -11.91 6.53 8.90
N SER A 76 -12.51 5.55 8.20
CA SER A 76 -13.71 5.82 7.39
C SER A 76 -14.98 6.02 8.21
N GLU A 77 -14.92 5.94 9.55
CA GLU A 77 -15.85 6.70 10.38
C GLU A 77 -15.43 8.18 10.33
N PRO A 78 -16.28 9.09 9.82
CA PRO A 78 -15.90 10.48 9.69
C PRO A 78 -15.54 11.04 11.07
N LEU A 79 -14.32 11.57 11.19
CA LEU A 79 -13.90 12.44 12.27
C LEU A 79 -14.91 13.59 12.37
N SER A 80 -15.93 13.38 13.19
CA SER A 80 -16.90 14.39 13.59
C SER A 80 -16.10 15.44 14.35
N LYS A 81 -15.76 16.53 13.67
CA LYS A 81 -15.18 17.72 14.29
C LYS A 81 -16.10 18.12 15.47
N PRO A 82 -15.63 18.13 16.72
CA PRO A 82 -16.38 18.81 17.76
C PRO A 82 -16.39 20.31 17.46
N LYS A 83 -17.58 20.89 17.56
CA LYS A 83 -17.93 22.30 17.36
C LYS A 83 -17.32 23.19 18.43
#